data_AF-A0A250X9M1-F1
#
_entry.id   AF-A0A250X9M1-F1
#
_cell.length_a   1.000
_cell.length_b   1.000
_cell.length_c   1.000
_cell.angle_alpha   90.00
_cell.angle_beta   90.00
_cell.angle_gamma   90.00
#
_symmetry.space_group_name_H-M   'P 1'
#
loop_
_entity.id
_entity.type
_entity.pdbx_description
1 polymer ?
#
loop_
_entity_poly.entity_id
_entity_poly.type
_entity_poly.pdbx_seq_one_letter_code
_entity_poly.pdbx_strand_id
1 'polypeptide(L)'
;MGLDGGTIITRSDVLRGQSWQVNQRDGSRSSRGGSVSTAPSSSHTDEKLAERVSSWTSCSMSGQPLQEPVVADKLGRLFNKNAVVEYLLAKKHDIFVDGERSVHQLANNLRVNPNAYSHIKKLKDVFPVYLSSPSSKMGEGSGSMNEAASSTAICAGSFNYCPYYCPVTSLSCLKYSFTALTSCGHVMSDRALAGVRAEALECPVCGSAYQKDKVVPINGNQDQVDALRQRLPSEEIQSKDEEKPKSLDKKKRTFDKT
;
A
#
# COMPACT_ATOMS: atom_id res chain seq x y z
N MET A 1 30.08 1.65 38.17
CA MET A 1 29.43 2.71 37.38
C MET A 1 28.67 2.04 36.24
N GLY A 2 27.46 1.53 36.51
CA GLY A 2 26.61 0.93 35.48
C GLY A 2 25.87 2.06 34.75
N LEU A 3 26.23 2.31 33.50
CA LEU A 3 25.51 3.22 32.60
C LEU A 3 24.61 2.38 31.71
N ASP A 4 23.61 1.76 32.32
CA ASP A 4 22.57 0.97 31.64
C ASP A 4 21.42 1.91 31.20
N GLY A 5 21.78 3.11 30.74
CA GLY A 5 20.85 4.08 30.19
C GLY A 5 20.43 3.64 28.80
N GLY A 6 19.55 2.64 28.73
CA GLY A 6 18.92 2.22 27.49
C GLY A 6 18.32 3.44 26.79
N THR A 7 18.78 3.73 25.57
CA THR A 7 18.21 4.80 24.75
C THR A 7 16.73 4.50 24.54
N ILE A 8 15.86 5.37 25.04
CA ILE A 8 14.43 5.27 24.79
C ILE A 8 14.23 5.46 23.29
N ILE A 9 13.78 4.39 22.62
CA ILE A 9 13.47 4.40 21.19
C ILE A 9 12.38 5.45 20.97
N THR A 10 12.69 6.51 20.24
CA THR A 10 11.74 7.57 19.90
C THR A 10 10.84 7.13 18.75
N ARG A 11 9.67 7.75 18.57
CA ARG A 11 8.81 7.51 17.39
C ARG A 11 9.58 7.69 16.08
N SER A 12 10.50 8.64 16.04
CA SER A 12 11.40 8.89 14.91
C SER A 12 12.37 7.73 14.67
N ASP A 13 12.88 7.06 15.71
CA ASP A 13 13.66 5.81 15.59
C ASP A 13 12.84 4.67 14.96
N VAL A 14 11.56 4.55 15.34
CA VAL A 14 10.67 3.55 14.76
C VAL A 14 10.41 3.84 13.28
N LEU A 15 10.16 5.11 12.92
CA LEU A 15 9.98 5.54 11.53
C LEU A 15 11.25 5.35 10.69
N ARG A 16 12.44 5.51 11.28
CA ARG A 16 13.73 5.16 10.66
C ARG A 16 13.79 3.67 10.29
N GLY A 17 13.43 2.79 11.23
CA GLY A 17 13.41 1.34 10.98
C GLY A 17 12.40 0.91 9.91
N GLN A 18 11.32 1.67 9.74
CA GLN A 18 10.24 1.37 8.80
C GLN A 18 10.44 1.95 7.40
N SER A 19 11.39 2.87 7.19
CA SER A 19 11.59 3.53 5.90
C SER A 19 13.06 3.53 5.46
N TRP A 20 13.33 2.78 4.39
CA TRP A 20 14.66 2.69 3.77
C TRP A 20 15.27 4.06 3.44
N GLN A 21 14.44 4.98 2.95
CA GLN A 21 14.90 6.30 2.52
C GLN A 21 15.26 7.23 3.70
N VAL A 22 14.58 7.12 4.85
CA VAL A 22 14.92 7.90 6.06
C VAL A 22 16.15 7.30 6.73
N ASN A 23 16.27 5.96 6.72
CA ASN A 23 17.45 5.27 7.22
C ASN A 23 18.73 5.60 6.43
N GLN A 24 18.65 5.73 5.09
CA GLN A 24 19.81 6.10 4.26
C GLN A 24 20.24 7.55 4.37
N ARG A 25 19.31 8.46 4.72
CA ARG A 25 19.61 9.89 4.86
C ARG A 25 20.30 10.23 6.16
N ASP A 26 20.20 9.35 7.15
CA ASP A 26 20.71 9.63 8.47
C ASP A 26 22.21 9.32 8.57
N GLY A 27 23.02 10.37 8.71
CA GLY A 27 24.45 10.26 9.01
C GLY A 27 24.76 10.03 10.50
N SER A 28 23.73 9.98 11.37
CA SER A 28 23.91 9.76 12.81
C SER A 28 24.21 8.29 13.12
N ARG A 29 25.45 7.88 12.86
CA ARG A 29 26.01 6.66 13.44
C ARG A 29 26.09 6.87 14.96
N SER A 30 25.45 5.96 15.70
CA SER A 30 25.54 5.79 17.17
C SER A 30 26.83 6.37 17.76
N SER A 31 26.69 7.41 18.57
CA SER A 31 27.79 8.02 19.32
C SER A 31 28.14 7.16 20.54
N ARG A 32 28.95 6.12 20.35
CA ARG A 32 29.97 5.83 21.39
C ARG A 32 31.08 6.86 21.24
N GLY A 33 30.81 8.06 21.75
CA GLY A 33 31.73 9.19 21.79
C GLY A 33 31.58 10.13 20.59
N GLY A 34 30.97 11.29 20.81
CA GLY A 34 30.87 12.35 19.81
C GLY A 34 29.68 13.23 20.12
N SER A 35 29.97 14.48 20.48
CA SER A 35 29.03 15.58 20.70
C SER A 35 27.71 15.43 19.96
N VAL A 36 26.60 15.38 20.71
CA VAL A 36 25.25 15.55 20.16
C VAL A 36 25.20 16.94 19.55
N SER A 37 25.50 17.04 18.25
CA SER A 37 24.96 18.12 17.45
C SER A 37 23.46 17.93 17.54
N THR A 38 22.78 18.79 18.29
CA THR A 38 21.32 18.86 18.31
C THR A 38 20.89 19.22 16.88
N ALA A 39 20.69 18.19 16.05
CA ALA A 39 19.98 18.37 14.79
C ALA A 39 18.64 19.03 15.14
N PRO A 40 18.21 20.05 14.37
CA PRO A 40 16.96 20.73 14.67
C PRO A 40 15.86 19.69 14.76
N SER A 41 15.13 19.68 15.89
CA SER A 41 13.95 18.83 16.06
C SER A 41 13.05 19.05 14.85
N SER A 42 12.88 18.02 14.01
CA SER A 42 12.04 18.09 12.82
C SER A 42 10.69 18.68 13.19
N SER A 43 10.23 19.68 12.45
CA SER A 43 8.93 20.28 12.72
C SER A 43 7.83 19.22 12.59
N HIS A 44 6.76 19.31 13.38
CA HIS A 44 5.64 18.36 13.33
C HIS A 44 5.02 18.23 11.92
N THR A 45 5.19 19.26 11.07
CA THR A 45 4.81 19.21 9.65
C THR A 45 5.71 18.30 8.82
N ASP A 46 7.01 18.24 9.11
CA ASP A 46 7.97 17.39 8.40
C ASP A 46 7.73 15.90 8.71
N GLU A 47 7.36 15.58 9.95
CA GLU A 47 7.04 14.21 10.37
C GLU A 47 5.79 13.70 9.63
N LYS A 48 4.72 14.51 9.56
CA LYS A 48 3.50 14.16 8.81
C LYS A 48 3.76 13.97 7.32
N LEU A 49 4.65 14.79 6.74
CA LEU A 49 5.05 14.63 5.34
C LEU A 49 5.88 13.36 5.16
N ALA A 50 6.78 13.04 6.09
CA ALA A 50 7.55 11.80 6.06
C ALA A 50 6.66 10.54 6.15
N GLU A 51 5.63 10.55 7.00
CA GLU A 51 4.64 9.47 7.09
C GLU A 51 3.83 9.30 5.79
N ARG A 52 3.49 10.41 5.13
CA ARG A 52 2.84 10.33 3.81
C ARG A 52 3.81 9.78 2.77
N VAL A 53 5.05 10.26 2.74
CA VAL A 53 6.05 9.77 1.80
C VAL A 53 6.29 8.28 2.03
N SER A 54 6.40 7.80 3.27
CA SER A 54 6.58 6.38 3.56
C SER A 54 5.39 5.56 3.09
N SER A 55 4.15 5.96 3.40
CA SER A 55 2.95 5.23 2.96
C SER A 55 2.77 5.16 1.43
N TRP A 56 3.38 6.07 0.67
CA TRP A 56 3.42 6.02 -0.79
C TRP A 56 4.68 5.36 -1.36
N THR A 57 5.75 5.14 -0.59
CA THR A 57 7.02 4.61 -1.13
C THR A 57 7.35 3.21 -0.63
N SER A 58 6.85 2.81 0.53
CA SER A 58 7.11 1.51 1.14
C SER A 58 5.87 0.62 1.23
N CYS A 59 6.09 -0.67 1.08
CA CYS A 59 5.09 -1.71 1.29
C CYS A 59 4.73 -1.77 2.78
N SER A 60 3.43 -1.69 3.12
CA SER A 60 3.00 -1.68 4.51
C SER A 60 3.27 -3.02 5.25
N MET A 61 3.33 -4.16 4.55
CA MET A 61 3.63 -5.46 5.20
C MET A 61 5.12 -5.75 5.36
N SER A 62 5.94 -5.44 4.36
CA SER A 62 7.37 -5.79 4.36
C SER A 62 8.31 -4.63 4.70
N GLY A 63 7.83 -3.37 4.63
CA GLY A 63 8.66 -2.17 4.79
C GLY A 63 9.65 -1.91 3.65
N GLN A 64 9.70 -2.79 2.65
CA GLN A 64 10.53 -2.64 1.45
C GLN A 64 9.95 -1.58 0.50
N PRO A 65 10.75 -0.98 -0.39
CA PRO A 65 10.24 -0.07 -1.41
C PRO A 65 9.18 -0.75 -2.29
N LEU A 66 8.17 0.03 -2.70
CA LEU A 66 7.14 -0.45 -3.61
C LEU A 66 7.75 -0.78 -4.98
N GLN A 67 7.45 -1.98 -5.47
CA GLN A 67 7.87 -2.45 -6.79
C GLN A 67 6.65 -2.96 -7.55
N GLU A 68 6.57 -2.63 -8.84
CA GLU A 68 5.54 -3.18 -9.72
C GLU A 68 5.76 -4.69 -9.87
N PRO A 69 4.71 -5.54 -9.71
CA PRO A 69 3.29 -5.21 -9.56
C PRO A 69 2.88 -4.80 -8.13
N VAL A 70 2.29 -3.61 -8.01
CA VAL A 70 1.71 -3.08 -6.76
C VAL A 70 0.26 -3.52 -6.63
N VAL A 71 -0.16 -3.83 -5.41
CA VAL A 71 -1.50 -4.30 -5.09
C VAL A 71 -2.03 -3.50 -3.90
N ALA A 72 -3.32 -3.17 -3.91
CA ALA A 72 -3.98 -2.46 -2.82
C ALA A 72 -5.10 -3.28 -2.22
N ASP A 73 -5.33 -3.09 -0.93
CA ASP A 73 -6.39 -3.76 -0.19
C ASP A 73 -7.66 -2.90 -0.13
N LYS A 74 -8.77 -3.49 0.27
CA LYS A 74 -10.06 -2.84 0.48
C LYS A 74 -10.03 -1.71 1.51
N LEU A 75 -9.02 -1.69 2.39
CA LEU A 75 -8.77 -0.59 3.33
C LEU A 75 -7.86 0.51 2.77
N GLY A 76 -7.39 0.37 1.54
CA GLY A 76 -6.60 1.40 0.86
C GLY A 76 -5.11 1.43 1.20
N ARG A 77 -4.56 0.33 1.74
CA ARG A 77 -3.12 0.16 1.97
C ARG A 77 -2.44 -0.42 0.73
N LEU A 78 -1.20 0.00 0.47
CA LEU A 78 -0.39 -0.46 -0.66
C LEU A 78 0.60 -1.56 -0.24
N PHE A 79 0.71 -2.57 -1.09
CA PHE A 79 1.55 -3.75 -0.88
C PHE A 79 2.27 -4.16 -2.16
N ASN A 80 3.44 -4.79 -1.99
CA ASN A 80 4.06 -5.56 -3.06
C ASN A 80 3.34 -6.90 -3.19
N LYS A 81 3.05 -7.34 -4.42
CA LYS A 81 2.37 -8.63 -4.66
C LYS A 81 3.11 -9.79 -4.00
N ASN A 82 4.43 -9.80 -4.05
CA ASN A 82 5.27 -10.86 -3.47
C ASN A 82 5.08 -10.95 -1.95
N ALA A 83 5.05 -9.81 -1.26
CA ALA A 83 4.85 -9.76 0.19
C ALA A 83 3.47 -10.31 0.60
N VAL A 84 2.43 -10.09 -0.21
CA VAL A 84 1.08 -10.65 0.04
C VAL A 84 1.09 -12.16 -0.08
N VAL A 85 1.77 -12.68 -1.10
CA VAL A 85 1.89 -14.12 -1.31
C VAL A 85 2.66 -14.76 -0.15
N GLU A 86 3.80 -14.19 0.25
CA GLU A 86 4.57 -14.65 1.41
C GLU A 86 3.73 -14.65 2.70
N TYR A 87 2.95 -13.58 2.95
CA TYR A 87 2.04 -13.50 4.09
C TYR A 87 0.98 -14.61 4.09
N LEU A 88 0.34 -14.84 2.95
CA LEU A 88 -0.71 -15.86 2.82
C LEU A 88 -0.15 -17.28 2.95
N LEU A 89 1.07 -17.53 2.45
CA LEU A 89 1.75 -18.82 2.61
C LEU A 89 2.11 -19.06 4.08
N ALA A 90 2.71 -18.07 4.74
CA ALA A 90 3.05 -18.15 6.17
C ALA A 90 1.82 -18.42 7.04
N LYS A 91 0.68 -17.79 6.73
CA LYS A 91 -0.58 -17.98 7.45
C LYS A 91 -1.24 -19.35 7.24
N LYS A 92 -1.06 -19.96 6.06
CA LYS A 92 -1.70 -21.23 5.72
C LYS A 92 -0.94 -22.44 6.23
N HIS A 93 0.39 -22.37 6.16
CA HIS A 93 1.18 -23.56 6.38
C HIS A 93 1.61 -23.72 7.84
N ASP A 94 1.55 -22.71 8.71
CA ASP A 94 2.24 -22.69 10.02
C ASP A 94 3.75 -23.02 9.93
N ILE A 95 4.27 -23.24 8.71
CA ILE A 95 5.65 -23.52 8.38
C ILE A 95 6.34 -22.16 8.37
N PHE A 96 6.86 -21.80 9.54
CA PHE A 96 8.07 -21.01 9.62
C PHE A 96 9.15 -21.80 8.86
N VAL A 97 9.33 -21.50 7.58
CA VAL A 97 10.46 -22.04 6.81
C VAL A 97 11.71 -21.57 7.54
N ASP A 98 12.45 -22.54 8.06
CA ASP A 98 13.64 -22.33 8.87
C ASP A 98 14.64 -21.43 8.12
N GLY A 99 14.75 -20.16 8.52
CA GLY A 99 15.95 -19.36 8.26
C GLY A 99 15.87 -18.13 7.34
N GLU A 100 14.72 -17.69 6.85
CA GLU A 100 14.67 -16.45 6.03
C GLU A 100 14.24 -15.21 6.81
N ARG A 101 15.04 -14.13 6.69
CA ARG A 101 14.83 -12.82 7.34
C ARG A 101 13.42 -12.22 7.10
N SER A 102 12.79 -12.56 5.97
CA SER A 102 11.44 -12.15 5.59
C SER A 102 10.36 -12.66 6.55
N VAL A 103 10.48 -13.91 7.02
CA VAL A 103 9.51 -14.51 7.97
C VAL A 103 9.60 -13.84 9.34
N HIS A 104 10.81 -13.55 9.82
CA HIS A 104 11.00 -12.84 11.09
C HIS A 104 10.50 -11.39 11.03
N GLN A 105 10.71 -10.69 9.90
CA GLN A 105 10.18 -9.34 9.70
C GLN A 105 8.66 -9.33 9.72
N LEU A 106 8.02 -10.28 9.03
CA LEU A 106 6.57 -10.42 9.02
C LEU A 106 6.02 -10.80 10.41
N ALA A 107 6.67 -11.75 11.10
CA ALA A 107 6.30 -12.14 12.45
C ALA A 107 6.43 -10.98 13.44
N ASN A 108 7.47 -10.14 13.31
CA ASN A 108 7.61 -8.93 14.12
C ASN A 108 6.49 -7.92 13.82
N ASN A 109 6.15 -7.71 12.54
CA ASN A 109 5.04 -6.84 12.17
C ASN A 109 3.70 -7.34 12.70
N LEU A 110 3.46 -8.65 12.69
CA LEU A 110 2.27 -9.27 13.27
C LEU A 110 2.26 -9.24 14.81
N ARG A 111 3.43 -9.28 15.47
CA ARG A 111 3.53 -9.08 16.93
C ARG A 111 3.21 -7.65 17.34
N VAL A 112 3.72 -6.67 16.59
CA VAL A 112 3.49 -5.24 16.86
C VAL A 112 2.04 -4.86 16.55
N ASN A 113 1.47 -5.38 15.45
CA ASN A 113 0.10 -5.11 15.05
C ASN A 113 -0.63 -6.40 14.61
N PRO A 114 -1.15 -7.20 15.56
CA PRO A 114 -1.77 -8.50 15.24
C PRO A 114 -3.03 -8.37 14.38
N ASN A 115 -3.75 -7.26 14.52
CA ASN A 115 -5.00 -7.01 13.80
C ASN A 115 -4.83 -6.14 12.55
N ALA A 116 -3.60 -5.78 12.14
CA ALA A 116 -3.39 -4.89 11.01
C ALA A 116 -3.87 -5.49 9.67
N TYR A 117 -3.71 -6.80 9.48
CA TYR A 117 -3.93 -7.49 8.19
C TYR A 117 -4.92 -8.67 8.29
N SER A 118 -5.76 -8.68 9.32
CA SER A 118 -6.70 -9.79 9.59
C SER A 118 -7.71 -10.03 8.46
N HIS A 119 -8.04 -8.98 7.71
CA HIS A 119 -8.97 -8.98 6.57
C HIS A 119 -8.38 -9.64 5.31
N ILE A 120 -7.05 -9.73 5.19
CA ILE A 120 -6.40 -10.43 4.07
C ILE A 120 -6.37 -11.93 4.38
N LYS A 121 -7.21 -12.70 3.68
CA LYS A 121 -7.29 -14.17 3.81
C LYS A 121 -7.01 -14.87 2.49
N LYS A 122 -7.36 -14.23 1.37
CA LYS A 122 -7.24 -14.76 0.01
C LYS A 122 -6.62 -13.70 -0.89
N LEU A 123 -6.05 -14.13 -2.02
CA LEU A 123 -5.58 -13.21 -3.06
C LEU A 123 -6.69 -12.39 -3.70
N LYS A 124 -7.96 -12.81 -3.56
CA LYS A 124 -9.14 -12.03 -4.01
C LYS A 124 -9.41 -10.79 -3.17
N ASP A 125 -8.86 -10.72 -1.94
CA ASP A 125 -9.10 -9.60 -1.03
C ASP A 125 -8.26 -8.37 -1.42
N VAL A 126 -7.28 -8.54 -2.31
CA VAL A 126 -6.34 -7.51 -2.73
C VAL A 126 -6.45 -7.36 -4.26
N PHE A 127 -6.43 -6.12 -4.76
CA PHE A 127 -6.61 -5.82 -6.20
C PHE A 127 -5.38 -5.10 -6.77
N PRO A 128 -4.95 -5.41 -8.00
CA PRO A 128 -3.78 -4.77 -8.60
C PRO A 128 -4.03 -3.28 -8.78
N VAL A 129 -3.00 -2.47 -8.56
CA VAL A 129 -3.07 -1.02 -8.66
C VAL A 129 -1.97 -0.49 -9.56
N TYR A 130 -2.35 0.45 -10.43
CA TYR A 130 -1.45 1.14 -11.34
C TYR A 130 -1.18 2.56 -10.84
N LEU A 131 0.06 2.80 -10.43
CA LEU A 131 0.53 4.10 -9.97
C LEU A 131 1.31 4.78 -11.10
N SER A 132 0.89 5.97 -11.52
CA SER A 132 1.62 6.71 -12.54
C SER A 132 2.81 7.43 -11.91
N SER A 133 4.01 6.90 -12.14
CA SER A 133 5.26 7.61 -11.84
C SER A 133 5.62 8.53 -13.02
N PRO A 134 6.32 9.66 -12.79
CA PRO A 134 6.76 10.52 -13.89
C PRO A 134 7.73 9.78 -14.84
N SER A 135 8.46 8.79 -14.33
CA SER A 135 9.38 7.96 -15.11
C SER A 135 8.67 6.97 -16.05
N SER A 136 7.46 6.53 -15.71
CA SER A 136 6.70 5.55 -16.52
C SER A 136 6.27 6.06 -17.90
N LYS A 137 6.38 7.37 -18.17
CA LYS A 137 6.10 7.96 -19.48
C LYS A 137 7.30 7.94 -20.44
N MET A 138 8.49 7.53 -19.98
CA MET A 138 9.64 7.27 -20.86
C MET A 138 9.78 5.76 -21.03
N GLY A 139 9.42 5.27 -22.21
CA GLY A 139 9.26 3.85 -22.52
C GLY A 139 10.53 3.01 -22.43
N GLU A 140 10.30 1.71 -22.46
CA GLU A 140 11.25 0.62 -22.53
C GLU A 140 12.37 0.89 -23.55
N GLY A 141 13.58 1.11 -23.05
CA GLY A 141 14.79 1.28 -23.83
C GLY A 141 15.98 0.89 -22.96
N SER A 142 16.62 -0.22 -23.30
CA SER A 142 17.80 -0.78 -22.65
C SER A 142 18.92 0.24 -22.45
N GLY A 143 19.46 0.29 -21.22
CA GLY A 143 20.84 0.63 -20.86
C GLY A 143 21.50 1.86 -21.49
N SER A 144 21.74 2.89 -20.67
CA SER A 144 23.07 3.52 -20.57
C SER A 144 23.12 4.40 -19.33
N MET A 145 24.26 4.35 -18.64
CA MET A 145 24.65 5.38 -17.69
C MET A 145 24.87 6.69 -18.44
N ASN A 146 24.10 7.72 -18.13
CA ASN A 146 24.54 9.11 -18.11
C ASN A 146 23.44 10.04 -17.57
N GLU A 147 23.94 10.98 -16.76
CA GLU A 147 23.21 12.09 -16.17
C GLU A 147 22.65 13.06 -17.24
N ALA A 148 21.66 13.83 -16.79
CA ALA A 148 21.01 14.96 -17.47
C ALA A 148 19.79 14.67 -18.36
N ALA A 149 18.68 14.30 -17.72
CA ALA A 149 17.35 14.75 -18.16
C ALA A 149 16.86 15.84 -17.19
N SER A 150 17.38 17.04 -17.44
CA SER A 150 17.05 18.27 -16.74
C SER A 150 15.62 18.72 -17.10
N SER A 151 14.73 18.74 -16.12
CA SER A 151 13.87 19.91 -15.82
C SER A 151 12.92 19.65 -14.66
N THR A 152 13.43 19.04 -13.58
CA THR A 152 13.07 19.41 -12.19
C THR A 152 14.05 18.74 -11.24
N ALA A 153 15.17 19.44 -11.04
CA ALA A 153 16.23 19.26 -10.03
C ALA A 153 16.27 17.96 -9.21
N ILE A 154 17.31 17.18 -9.51
CA ILE A 154 18.06 16.32 -8.59
C ILE A 154 18.39 17.13 -7.33
N CYS A 155 17.92 16.68 -6.17
CA CYS A 155 18.53 16.90 -4.86
C CYS A 155 18.08 15.75 -3.95
N ALA A 156 19.01 14.85 -3.59
CA ALA A 156 18.82 13.77 -2.63
C ALA A 156 18.48 14.25 -1.18
N GLY A 157 18.12 15.52 -0.99
CA GLY A 157 17.81 16.16 0.29
C GLY A 157 16.55 17.03 0.32
N SER A 158 15.70 17.05 -0.72
CA SER A 158 14.46 17.82 -0.70
C SER A 158 13.22 16.94 -0.51
N PHE A 159 12.40 17.24 0.49
CA PHE A 159 11.06 16.65 0.76
C PHE A 159 10.01 16.92 -0.34
N ASN A 160 10.43 17.27 -1.55
CA ASN A 160 9.56 17.73 -2.65
C ASN A 160 9.42 16.72 -3.80
N TYR A 161 9.99 15.52 -3.70
CA TYR A 161 9.75 14.48 -4.69
C TYR A 161 8.48 13.70 -4.32
N CYS A 162 7.40 13.92 -5.06
CA CYS A 162 6.25 13.03 -5.00
C CYS A 162 6.48 11.89 -6.00
N PRO A 163 6.48 10.62 -5.54
CA PRO A 163 6.75 9.48 -6.39
C PRO A 163 5.67 9.25 -7.47
N TYR A 164 4.42 9.69 -7.23
CA TYR A 164 3.27 9.34 -8.07
C TYR A 164 2.31 10.50 -8.33
N TYR A 165 1.82 10.60 -9.56
CA TYR A 165 0.92 11.68 -9.97
C TYR A 165 -0.42 11.12 -10.46
N CYS A 166 -1.47 11.92 -10.36
CA CYS A 166 -2.74 11.57 -10.98
C CYS A 166 -2.60 11.62 -12.51
N PRO A 167 -2.97 10.55 -13.25
CA PRO A 167 -2.84 10.54 -14.71
C PRO A 167 -3.74 11.56 -15.41
N VAL A 168 -4.85 11.96 -14.78
CA VAL A 168 -5.84 12.89 -15.34
C VAL A 168 -5.53 14.34 -14.95
N THR A 169 -5.36 14.62 -13.66
CA THR A 169 -5.25 15.97 -13.12
C THR A 169 -3.80 16.42 -12.90
N SER A 170 -2.82 15.52 -13.07
CA SER A 170 -1.40 15.76 -12.78
C SER A 170 -1.11 16.25 -11.36
N LEU A 171 -2.04 16.02 -10.42
CA LEU A 171 -1.89 16.38 -9.01
C LEU A 171 -0.96 15.41 -8.29
N SER A 172 -0.29 15.89 -7.24
CA SER A 172 0.68 15.11 -6.46
C SER A 172 0.05 14.30 -5.33
N CYS A 173 0.47 13.04 -5.22
CA CYS A 173 0.22 12.08 -4.14
C CYS A 173 0.35 12.61 -2.70
N LEU A 174 1.34 13.48 -2.47
CA LEU A 174 1.66 13.94 -1.11
C LEU A 174 0.70 15.01 -0.59
N LYS A 175 0.11 15.80 -1.50
CA LYS A 175 -0.73 16.96 -1.16
C LYS A 175 -2.22 16.66 -1.20
N TYR A 176 -2.66 15.81 -2.14
CA TYR A 176 -4.06 15.51 -2.37
C TYR A 176 -4.40 14.08 -1.98
N SER A 177 -5.67 13.83 -1.68
CA SER A 177 -6.20 12.49 -1.45
C SER A 177 -6.43 11.77 -2.80
N PHE A 178 -6.15 10.47 -2.78
CA PHE A 178 -6.26 9.60 -3.94
C PHE A 178 -7.20 8.45 -3.64
N THR A 179 -7.86 7.99 -4.68
CA THR A 179 -8.83 6.91 -4.67
C THR A 179 -8.50 5.93 -5.78
N ALA A 180 -8.66 4.65 -5.48
CA ALA A 180 -8.49 3.55 -6.40
C ALA A 180 -9.84 2.94 -6.75
N LEU A 181 -10.00 2.57 -8.01
CA LEU A 181 -11.15 1.82 -8.48
C LEU A 181 -10.83 0.32 -8.44
N THR A 182 -11.59 -0.46 -7.67
CA THR A 182 -11.34 -1.90 -7.54
C THR A 182 -11.62 -2.68 -8.84
N SER A 183 -12.44 -2.14 -9.75
CA SER A 183 -12.79 -2.79 -11.02
C SER A 183 -11.63 -2.81 -12.03
N CYS A 184 -10.81 -1.76 -12.06
CA CYS A 184 -9.75 -1.60 -13.05
C CYS A 184 -8.35 -1.35 -12.46
N GLY A 185 -8.25 -1.02 -11.17
CA GLY A 185 -6.97 -0.78 -10.49
C GLY A 185 -6.34 0.59 -10.75
N HIS A 186 -6.99 1.49 -11.48
CA HIS A 186 -6.46 2.83 -11.70
C HIS A 186 -6.58 3.69 -10.44
N VAL A 187 -5.48 4.36 -10.07
CA VAL A 187 -5.43 5.32 -8.96
C VAL A 187 -5.47 6.74 -9.50
N MET A 188 -6.34 7.56 -8.91
CA MET A 188 -6.54 8.95 -9.32
C MET A 188 -6.89 9.83 -8.12
N SER A 189 -6.69 11.14 -8.26
CA SER A 189 -7.08 12.10 -7.22
C SER A 189 -8.60 12.16 -7.07
N ASP A 190 -9.10 12.44 -5.87
CA ASP A 190 -10.56 12.59 -5.63
C ASP A 190 -11.19 13.68 -6.49
N ARG A 191 -10.42 14.71 -6.85
CA ARG A 191 -10.84 15.77 -7.78
C ARG A 191 -11.12 15.26 -9.19
N ALA A 192 -10.39 14.24 -9.62
CA ALA A 192 -10.61 13.61 -10.93
C ALA A 192 -11.95 12.86 -10.94
N LEU A 193 -12.25 12.11 -9.87
CA LEU A 193 -13.54 11.42 -9.73
C LEU A 193 -14.70 12.40 -9.54
N ALA A 194 -14.52 13.48 -8.78
CA ALA A 194 -15.54 14.50 -8.59
C ALA A 194 -15.92 15.24 -9.89
N GLY A 195 -15.01 15.27 -10.88
CA GLY A 195 -15.28 15.83 -12.21
C GLY A 195 -16.06 14.90 -13.14
N VAL A 196 -16.17 13.60 -12.82
CA VAL A 196 -16.95 12.65 -13.61
C VAL A 196 -18.44 12.86 -13.35
N ARG A 197 -19.25 12.96 -14.42
CA ARG A 197 -20.69 13.15 -14.30
C ARG A 197 -21.31 11.97 -13.54
N ALA A 198 -22.17 12.26 -12.58
CA ALA A 198 -22.80 11.25 -11.71
C ALA A 198 -23.60 10.18 -12.46
N GLU A 199 -23.98 10.45 -13.72
CA GLU A 199 -24.74 9.59 -14.62
C GLU A 199 -23.87 8.51 -15.28
N ALA A 200 -22.59 8.79 -15.51
CA ALA A 200 -21.64 7.86 -16.13
C ALA A 200 -20.56 7.48 -15.11
N LEU A 201 -20.81 6.44 -14.31
CA LEU A 201 -19.84 5.88 -13.37
C LEU A 201 -18.73 5.11 -14.13
N GLU A 202 -17.91 5.83 -14.87
CA GLU A 202 -16.87 5.28 -15.75
C GLU A 202 -15.49 5.80 -15.37
N CYS A 203 -14.48 4.93 -15.46
CA CYS A 203 -13.10 5.30 -15.17
C CYS A 203 -12.59 6.31 -16.21
N PRO A 204 -12.08 7.49 -15.82
CA PRO A 204 -11.57 8.48 -16.76
C PRO A 204 -10.28 8.06 -17.49
N VAL A 205 -9.62 6.98 -17.08
CA VAL A 205 -8.38 6.47 -17.70
C VAL A 205 -8.68 5.39 -18.74
N CYS A 206 -9.58 4.45 -18.44
CA CYS A 206 -9.83 3.29 -19.29
C CYS A 206 -11.29 3.10 -19.73
N GLY A 207 -12.23 3.94 -19.28
CA GLY A 207 -13.65 3.86 -19.62
C GLY A 207 -14.43 2.71 -18.96
N SER A 208 -13.80 1.91 -18.09
CA SER A 208 -14.50 0.81 -17.41
C SER A 208 -15.56 1.34 -16.43
N ALA A 209 -16.78 0.79 -16.50
CA ALA A 209 -17.81 1.08 -15.52
C ALA A 209 -17.39 0.62 -14.10
N TYR A 210 -17.75 1.40 -13.08
CA TYR A 210 -17.51 1.07 -11.68
C TYR A 210 -18.74 1.36 -10.81
N GLN A 211 -18.77 0.78 -9.62
CA GLN A 211 -19.83 1.01 -8.63
C GLN A 211 -19.31 1.96 -7.55
N LYS A 212 -20.20 2.79 -6.98
CA LYS A 212 -19.84 3.73 -5.91
C LYS A 212 -19.27 3.03 -4.67
N ASP A 213 -19.73 1.81 -4.39
CA ASP A 213 -19.26 0.99 -3.27
C ASP A 213 -17.84 0.46 -3.47
N LYS A 214 -17.41 0.38 -4.74
CA LYS A 214 -16.13 -0.19 -5.18
C LYS A 214 -15.00 0.83 -5.31
N VAL A 215 -15.20 2.02 -4.74
CA VAL A 215 -14.22 3.11 -4.68
C VAL A 215 -13.52 3.10 -3.32
N VAL A 216 -12.19 2.94 -3.33
CA VAL A 216 -11.38 2.82 -2.11
C VAL A 216 -10.41 3.99 -2.02
N PRO A 217 -10.48 4.86 -0.99
CA PRO A 217 -9.45 5.88 -0.74
C PRO A 217 -8.12 5.23 -0.34
N ILE A 218 -7.05 5.57 -1.05
CA ILE A 218 -5.69 5.11 -0.77
C ILE A 218 -5.07 5.98 0.32
N ASN A 219 -4.53 5.34 1.37
CA ASN A 219 -3.92 6.01 2.53
C ASN A 219 -4.83 7.11 3.11
N GLY A 220 -6.14 6.83 3.19
CA GLY A 220 -7.16 7.75 3.70
C GLY A 220 -7.05 8.00 5.21
N ASN A 221 -7.88 8.92 5.70
CA ASN A 221 -7.95 9.22 7.14
C ASN A 221 -8.48 8.01 7.93
N GLN A 222 -8.19 7.99 9.23
CA GLN A 222 -8.65 6.91 10.12
C GLN A 222 -10.17 6.70 10.04
N ASP A 223 -10.96 7.78 10.00
CA ASP A 223 -12.42 7.70 9.89
C ASP A 223 -12.88 7.02 8.58
N GLN A 224 -12.18 7.29 7.47
CA GLN A 224 -12.47 6.66 6.19
C GLN A 224 -12.11 5.17 6.22
N VAL A 225 -10.98 4.83 6.83
CA VAL A 225 -10.54 3.44 6.99
C VAL A 225 -11.52 2.67 7.89
N ASP A 226 -12.01 3.28 8.97
CA ASP A 226 -12.96 2.64 9.87
C ASP A 226 -14.34 2.46 9.21
N ALA A 227 -14.78 3.42 8.39
CA ALA A 227 -15.98 3.25 7.57
C ALA A 227 -15.83 2.08 6.56
N LEU A 228 -14.65 1.91 5.95
CA LEU A 228 -14.38 0.77 5.06
C LEU A 228 -14.36 -0.55 5.83
N ARG A 229 -13.75 -0.58 7.02
CA ARG A 229 -13.71 -1.77 7.89
C ARG A 229 -15.11 -2.27 8.25
N GLN A 230 -16.04 -1.36 8.49
CA GLN A 230 -17.43 -1.71 8.77
C GLN A 230 -18.16 -2.32 7.57
N ARG A 231 -17.71 -2.05 6.33
CA ARG A 231 -18.30 -2.58 5.10
C ARG A 231 -17.79 -3.97 4.71
N LEU A 232 -16.58 -4.35 5.15
CA LEU A 232 -15.99 -5.66 4.81
C LEU A 232 -16.86 -6.87 5.19
N PRO A 233 -17.49 -6.94 6.38
CA PRO A 233 -18.29 -8.10 6.77
C PRO A 233 -19.53 -8.26 5.89
N SER A 234 -20.18 -7.14 5.51
CA SER A 234 -21.36 -7.17 4.65
C SER A 234 -21.04 -7.71 3.25
N GLU A 235 -19.87 -7.37 2.69
CA GLU A 235 -19.43 -7.93 1.40
C GLU A 235 -19.08 -9.42 1.50
N GLU A 236 -18.47 -9.86 2.62
CA GLU A 236 -18.18 -11.27 2.86
C GLU A 236 -19.47 -12.11 2.94
N ILE A 237 -20.57 -11.54 3.44
CA ILE A 237 -21.88 -12.23 3.49
C ILE A 237 -22.49 -12.29 2.09
N GLN A 238 -22.52 -11.17 1.37
CA GLN A 238 -23.07 -11.11 0.00
C GLN A 238 -22.36 -12.07 -0.95
N SER A 239 -21.03 -12.10 -0.92
CA SER A 239 -20.25 -13.03 -1.76
C SER A 239 -20.52 -14.51 -1.43
N LYS A 240 -20.78 -14.85 -0.17
CA LYS A 240 -21.17 -16.23 0.22
C LYS A 240 -22.58 -16.60 -0.23
N ASP A 241 -23.50 -15.64 -0.25
CA ASP A 241 -24.87 -15.86 -0.70
C ASP A 241 -24.97 -15.99 -2.22
N GLU A 242 -24.14 -15.25 -2.98
CA GLU A 242 -23.98 -15.42 -4.43
C GLU A 242 -23.31 -16.76 -4.81
N GLU A 243 -22.38 -17.25 -3.99
CA GLU A 243 -21.67 -18.53 -4.22
C GLU A 243 -22.52 -19.78 -3.86
N LYS A 244 -23.70 -19.66 -3.25
CA LYS A 244 -24.58 -20.82 -2.98
C LYS A 244 -25.16 -21.38 -4.29
N PRO A 245 -24.80 -22.62 -4.71
CA PRO A 245 -25.30 -23.18 -5.96
C PRO A 245 -26.81 -23.44 -5.86
N LYS A 246 -27.56 -22.98 -6.87
CA LYS A 246 -28.95 -23.39 -7.09
C LYS A 246 -28.98 -24.92 -7.22
N SER A 247 -29.43 -25.60 -6.19
CA SER A 247 -29.57 -27.06 -6.17
C SER A 247 -30.41 -27.52 -7.36
N LEU A 248 -29.80 -28.33 -8.24
CA LEU A 248 -30.46 -28.95 -9.37
C LEU A 248 -31.60 -29.87 -8.89
N ASP A 249 -32.82 -29.53 -9.29
CA ASP A 249 -34.00 -30.38 -9.18
C ASP A 249 -33.72 -31.77 -9.78
N LYS A 250 -33.75 -32.79 -8.93
CA LYS A 250 -33.49 -34.18 -9.25
C LYS A 250 -34.68 -34.75 -10.03
N LYS A 251 -34.72 -34.54 -11.35
CA LYS A 251 -35.72 -35.14 -12.25
C LYS A 251 -35.51 -36.66 -12.26
N LYS A 252 -36.43 -37.39 -11.61
CA LYS A 252 -36.55 -38.85 -11.61
C LYS A 252 -36.53 -39.37 -13.05
N ARG A 253 -35.49 -40.10 -13.45
CA ARG A 253 -35.52 -40.94 -14.66
C ARG A 253 -36.30 -42.21 -14.30
N THR A 254 -37.53 -42.30 -14.81
CA THR A 254 -38.28 -43.55 -14.86
C THR A 254 -37.56 -44.51 -15.80
N PHE A 255 -37.24 -45.70 -15.29
CA PHE A 255 -36.59 -46.78 -16.02
C PHE A 255 -37.69 -47.61 -16.68
N ASP A 256 -37.88 -47.44 -17.99
CA ASP A 256 -38.76 -48.31 -18.78
C ASP A 256 -38.10 -49.66 -18.99
N LYS A 257 -38.83 -50.71 -18.62
CA LYS A 257 -38.44 -52.12 -18.69
C LYS A 257 -38.93 -52.66 -20.04
N THR A 258 -38.01 -53.16 -20.86
CA THR A 258 -38.31 -54.06 -21.99
C THR A 258 -37.84 -55.46 -21.66
#